data_AF-A0A077ZE69-F1
#
_entry.id   AF-A0A077ZE69-F1
#
_cell.length_a   1.000
_cell.length_b   1.000
_cell.length_c   1.000
_cell.angle_alpha   90.00
_cell.angle_beta   90.00
_cell.angle_gamma   90.00
#
_symmetry.space_group_name_H-M   'P 1'
#
loop_
_entity.id
_entity.type
_entity.pdbx_description
1 polymer ?
#
loop_
_entity_poly.entity_id
_entity_poly.type
_entity_poly.pdbx_seq_one_letter_code
_entity_poly.pdbx_strand_id
1 'polypeptide(L)'
;MAFPPLKVHMINTHNKFRRQLALGMVPKQPKATQMLRIEWDEELSKVAGKWASKCVFKHSNTDEYCGINNHESVGENLGTGTMFVSEQLNTEEQVIDKLVTHITNWFNEHEDYNYHTLSCRPGKKCGHYTQV
;
A
#
# COMPACT_ATOMS: atom_id res chain seq x y z
N MET A 1 -23.59 10.88 9.43
CA MET A 1 -22.93 10.99 8.12
C MET A 1 -22.31 9.63 7.84
N ALA A 2 -22.64 8.96 6.72
CA ALA A 2 -22.07 7.64 6.42
C ALA A 2 -20.59 7.82 6.04
N PHE A 3 -19.71 7.04 6.66
CA PHE A 3 -18.30 6.99 6.25
C PHE A 3 -18.21 6.42 4.83
N PRO A 4 -17.34 6.96 3.95
CA PRO A 4 -17.01 6.29 2.71
C PRO A 4 -16.52 4.86 3.00
N PRO A 5 -16.85 3.86 2.17
CA PRO A 5 -16.41 2.49 2.38
C PRO A 5 -14.88 2.38 2.46
N LEU A 6 -14.38 1.38 3.18
CA LEU A 6 -12.95 1.05 3.31
C LEU A 6 -12.15 1.13 1.99
N LYS A 7 -12.73 0.59 0.91
CA LYS A 7 -12.19 0.65 -0.46
C LYS A 7 -11.87 2.07 -0.93
N VAL A 8 -12.77 3.03 -0.66
CA VAL A 8 -12.62 4.43 -1.07
C VAL A 8 -11.45 5.07 -0.33
N HIS A 9 -11.32 4.81 0.98
CA HIS A 9 -10.19 5.31 1.76
C HIS A 9 -8.86 4.71 1.30
N MET A 10 -8.82 3.42 0.97
CA MET A 10 -7.63 2.76 0.44
C MET A 10 -7.14 3.45 -0.83
N ILE A 11 -8.02 3.58 -1.83
CA ILE A 11 -7.67 4.14 -3.14
C ILE A 11 -7.37 5.63 -3.06
N ASN A 12 -8.13 6.40 -2.27
CA ASN A 12 -7.89 7.84 -2.14
C ASN A 12 -6.59 8.15 -1.41
N THR A 13 -6.19 7.33 -0.43
CA THR A 13 -4.92 7.51 0.29
C THR A 13 -3.73 7.28 -0.63
N HIS A 14 -3.74 6.18 -1.40
CA HIS A 14 -2.71 5.95 -2.43
C HIS A 14 -2.67 7.08 -3.45
N ASN A 15 -3.82 7.45 -4.03
CA ASN A 15 -3.87 8.49 -5.04
C ASN A 15 -3.47 9.88 -4.51
N LYS A 16 -3.69 10.18 -3.23
CA LYS A 16 -3.18 11.39 -2.58
C LYS A 16 -1.65 11.41 -2.61
N PHE A 17 -1.00 10.32 -2.20
CA PHE A 17 0.46 10.21 -2.18
C PHE A 17 1.08 10.20 -3.58
N ARG A 18 0.49 9.43 -4.50
CA ARG A 18 0.85 9.45 -5.94
C ARG A 18 0.77 10.85 -6.53
N ARG A 19 -0.29 11.60 -6.21
CA ARG A 19 -0.43 13.01 -6.62
C ARG A 19 0.66 13.90 -6.02
N GLN A 20 1.05 13.71 -4.75
CA GLN A 20 2.15 14.49 -4.16
C GLN A 20 3.47 14.25 -4.88
N LEU A 21 3.78 13.01 -5.27
CA LEU A 21 4.95 12.69 -6.09
C LEU A 21 4.87 13.35 -7.48
N ALA A 22 3.70 13.27 -8.13
CA ALA A 22 3.48 13.91 -9.42
C ALA A 22 3.63 15.44 -9.38
N LEU A 23 3.35 16.06 -8.23
CA LEU A 23 3.51 17.49 -8.00
C LEU A 23 4.91 17.89 -7.51
N GLY A 24 5.81 16.93 -7.25
CA GLY A 24 7.14 17.21 -6.73
C GLY A 24 7.13 17.71 -5.28
N MET A 25 6.12 17.33 -4.50
CA MET A 25 5.92 17.77 -3.11
C MET A 25 6.58 16.87 -2.08
N VAL A 26 7.18 15.74 -2.50
CA VAL A 26 7.80 14.76 -1.60
C VAL A 26 9.28 15.07 -1.44
N PRO A 27 9.76 15.38 -0.23
CA PRO A 27 11.16 15.73 -0.01
C PRO A 27 12.13 14.63 -0.46
N LYS A 28 13.25 15.04 -1.05
CA LYS A 28 14.35 14.16 -1.53
C LYS A 28 13.95 13.17 -2.64
N GLN A 29 12.76 13.30 -3.21
CA GLN A 29 12.31 12.50 -4.33
C GLN A 29 12.17 13.39 -5.57
N PRO A 30 12.55 12.91 -6.77
CA PRO A 30 12.28 13.66 -7.99
C PRO A 30 10.77 13.73 -8.25
N LYS A 31 10.35 14.79 -8.94
CA LYS A 31 8.96 14.90 -9.42
C LYS A 31 8.65 13.74 -10.35
N ALA A 32 7.64 12.93 -10.02
CA ALA A 32 7.24 11.81 -10.85
C ALA A 32 6.57 12.31 -12.14
N THR A 33 6.95 11.74 -13.28
CA THR A 33 6.45 12.14 -14.60
C THR A 33 5.34 11.24 -15.13
N GLN A 34 5.27 9.98 -14.67
CA GLN A 34 4.29 8.98 -15.13
C GLN A 34 3.55 8.33 -13.96
N MET A 35 3.00 9.16 -13.08
CA MET A 35 2.31 8.70 -11.87
C MET A 35 0.80 8.65 -12.10
N LEU A 36 0.32 7.56 -12.73
CA LEU A 36 -1.09 7.36 -13.04
C LEU A 36 -1.93 7.16 -11.78
N ARG A 37 -3.17 7.66 -11.79
CA ARG A 37 -4.17 7.38 -10.75
C ARG A 37 -4.49 5.88 -10.78
N ILE A 38 -4.49 5.23 -9.62
CA ILE A 38 -4.94 3.84 -9.48
C ILE A 38 -6.44 3.78 -9.19
N GLU A 39 -7.05 2.68 -9.59
CA GLU A 39 -8.44 2.35 -9.32
C GLU A 39 -8.52 1.00 -8.64
N TRP A 40 -9.67 0.71 -8.04
CA TRP A 40 -9.87 -0.58 -7.40
C TRP A 40 -10.15 -1.66 -8.42
N ASP A 41 -9.55 -2.82 -8.19
CA ASP A 41 -9.81 -4.03 -8.95
C ASP A 41 -10.39 -5.11 -8.03
N GLU A 42 -11.54 -5.68 -8.39
CA GLU A 42 -12.24 -6.65 -7.57
C GLU A 42 -11.55 -8.02 -7.53
N GLU A 43 -10.86 -8.42 -8.59
CA GLU A 43 -10.15 -9.71 -8.63
C GLU A 43 -8.86 -9.64 -7.80
N LEU A 44 -8.10 -8.55 -7.91
CA LEU A 44 -6.96 -8.28 -7.04
C LEU A 44 -7.37 -8.22 -5.57
N SER A 45 -8.51 -7.60 -5.26
CA SER A 45 -9.01 -7.54 -3.88
C SER A 45 -9.33 -8.92 -3.31
N LYS A 46 -9.95 -9.82 -4.09
CA LYS A 46 -10.26 -11.18 -3.64
C LYS A 46 -8.99 -11.95 -3.31
N VAL A 47 -7.97 -11.84 -4.15
CA VAL A 47 -6.68 -12.51 -3.91
C VAL A 47 -5.96 -11.93 -2.71
N ALA A 48 -5.89 -10.60 -2.59
CA ALA A 48 -5.31 -9.95 -1.42
C ALA A 48 -6.03 -10.34 -0.12
N GLY A 49 -7.37 -10.38 -0.12
CA GLY A 49 -8.19 -10.79 1.03
C GLY A 49 -7.98 -12.26 1.41
N LYS A 50 -7.98 -13.16 0.43
CA LYS A 50 -7.67 -14.60 0.62
C LYS A 50 -6.27 -14.81 1.19
N TRP A 51 -5.29 -14.01 0.77
CA TRP A 51 -3.93 -14.12 1.28
C TRP A 51 -3.82 -13.57 2.71
N ALA A 52 -4.38 -12.38 2.96
CA ALA A 52 -4.37 -11.74 4.27
C ALA A 52 -5.05 -12.61 5.35
N SER A 53 -6.11 -13.34 5.00
CA SER A 53 -6.81 -14.23 5.95
C SER A 53 -5.97 -15.42 6.45
N LYS A 54 -4.84 -15.72 5.80
CA LYS A 54 -3.91 -16.76 6.27
C LYS A 54 -3.07 -16.29 7.46
N CYS A 55 -3.02 -14.97 7.73
CA CYS A 55 -2.24 -14.36 8.81
C CYS A 55 -0.75 -14.74 8.79
N VAL A 56 -0.17 -14.88 7.59
CA VAL A 56 1.27 -15.14 7.41
C VAL A 56 1.94 -13.92 6.81
N PHE A 57 2.89 -13.32 7.53
CA PHE A 57 3.62 -12.12 7.08
C PHE A 57 4.72 -12.50 6.07
N LYS A 58 4.31 -12.82 4.84
CA LYS A 58 5.18 -13.08 3.68
C LYS A 58 4.40 -12.82 2.38
N HIS A 59 5.11 -12.61 1.28
CA HIS A 59 4.51 -12.48 -0.04
C HIS A 59 3.82 -13.77 -0.46
N SER A 60 2.77 -13.64 -1.28
CA SER A 60 2.12 -14.80 -1.86
C SER A 60 2.98 -15.45 -2.94
N ASN A 61 2.72 -16.71 -3.23
CA ASN A 61 3.35 -17.37 -4.37
C ASN A 61 2.72 -16.82 -5.65
N THR A 62 3.50 -16.69 -6.72
CA THR A 62 3.02 -16.19 -8.02
C THR A 62 1.77 -16.93 -8.52
N ASP A 63 1.64 -18.23 -8.26
CA ASP A 63 0.46 -19.03 -8.62
C ASP A 63 -0.86 -18.52 -7.98
N GLU A 64 -0.81 -17.73 -6.91
CA GLU A 64 -2.01 -17.17 -6.26
C GLU A 64 -2.58 -15.97 -7.05
N TYR A 65 -1.77 -15.30 -7.89
CA TYR A 65 -2.18 -14.10 -8.64
C TYR A 65 -1.85 -14.10 -10.14
N CYS A 66 -1.07 -15.07 -10.62
CA CYS A 66 -0.68 -15.16 -12.02
C CYS A 66 -1.92 -15.27 -12.93
N GLY A 67 -1.96 -14.44 -13.98
CA GLY A 67 -3.03 -14.42 -14.96
C GLY A 67 -4.20 -13.50 -14.59
N ILE A 68 -4.25 -12.90 -13.39
CA ILE A 68 -5.28 -11.89 -13.08
C ILE A 68 -5.19 -10.76 -14.09
N ASN A 69 -6.32 -10.46 -14.74
CA ASN A 69 -6.42 -9.44 -15.80
C ASN A 69 -5.37 -9.59 -16.91
N ASN A 70 -4.94 -10.83 -17.23
CA ASN A 70 -3.88 -11.14 -18.20
C ASN A 70 -2.49 -10.62 -17.82
N HIS A 71 -2.22 -10.39 -16.53
CA HIS A 71 -0.88 -10.05 -16.05
C HIS A 71 -0.18 -11.31 -15.49
N GLU A 72 1.06 -11.55 -15.93
CA GLU A 72 1.89 -12.65 -15.39
C GLU A 72 2.29 -12.42 -13.93
N SER A 73 2.31 -11.15 -13.50
CA SER A 73 2.63 -10.76 -12.13
C SER A 73 1.90 -9.50 -11.72
N VAL A 74 1.60 -9.39 -10.43
CA VAL A 74 1.05 -8.18 -9.81
C VAL A 74 1.88 -7.81 -8.59
N GLY A 75 1.84 -6.53 -8.26
CA GLY A 75 2.51 -5.99 -7.09
C GLY A 75 1.79 -6.32 -5.78
N GLU A 76 2.56 -6.57 -4.72
CA GLU A 76 2.02 -6.74 -3.36
C GLU A 76 2.69 -5.79 -2.37
N ASN A 77 1.90 -5.22 -1.46
CA ASN A 77 2.38 -4.59 -0.24
C ASN A 77 1.88 -5.36 0.98
N LEU A 78 2.73 -5.50 2.00
CA LEU A 78 2.41 -6.23 3.22
C LEU A 78 2.48 -5.31 4.44
N GLY A 79 1.52 -5.44 5.33
CA GLY A 79 1.46 -4.69 6.57
C GLY A 79 1.06 -5.60 7.73
N THR A 80 1.75 -5.46 8.85
CA THR A 80 1.33 -6.02 10.13
C THR A 80 1.61 -4.99 11.21
N GLY A 81 0.83 -5.03 12.29
CA GLY A 81 0.96 -4.10 13.40
C GLY A 81 0.55 -4.79 14.70
N THR A 82 1.14 -4.34 15.80
CA THR A 82 0.63 -4.68 17.12
C THR A 82 -0.54 -3.77 17.47
N MET A 83 -1.45 -4.30 18.26
CA MET A 83 -2.57 -3.57 18.82
C MET A 83 -2.48 -3.59 20.34
N PHE A 84 -2.93 -2.53 21.01
CA PHE A 84 -3.09 -2.59 22.46
C PHE A 84 -4.19 -3.59 22.81
N VAL A 85 -4.11 -4.23 23.99
CA VAL A 85 -5.16 -5.15 24.45
C VAL A 85 -6.53 -4.47 24.55
N SER A 86 -6.54 -3.16 24.85
CA SER A 86 -7.76 -2.34 24.89
C SER A 86 -8.21 -1.84 23.52
N GLU A 87 -7.39 -2.00 22.47
CA GLU A 87 -7.70 -1.54 21.13
C GLU A 87 -8.60 -2.55 20.43
N GLN A 88 -9.74 -2.09 19.92
CA GLN A 88 -10.72 -2.90 19.22
C GLN A 88 -10.80 -2.47 17.76
N LEU A 89 -10.95 -3.43 16.83
CA LEU A 89 -11.31 -3.17 15.42
C LEU A 89 -12.76 -3.55 15.17
N ASN A 90 -13.66 -3.02 16.00
CA ASN A 90 -15.07 -3.41 15.99
C ASN A 90 -15.93 -2.51 15.09
N THR A 91 -15.34 -1.41 14.60
CA THR A 91 -16.00 -0.46 13.70
C THR A 91 -15.19 -0.33 12.42
N GLU A 92 -15.87 -0.02 11.31
CA GLU A 92 -15.21 0.23 10.03
C GLU A 92 -14.23 1.41 10.12
N GLU A 93 -14.57 2.45 10.90
CA GLU A 93 -13.69 3.60 11.15
C GLU A 93 -12.34 3.19 11.76
N GLN A 94 -12.35 2.30 12.77
CA GLN A 94 -11.12 1.78 13.38
C GLN A 94 -10.28 0.95 12.39
N VAL A 95 -10.93 0.17 11.54
CA VAL A 95 -10.25 -0.61 10.49
C VAL A 95 -9.64 0.33 9.43
N ILE A 96 -10.38 1.37 9.03
CA ILE A 96 -9.93 2.39 8.08
C ILE A 96 -8.70 3.13 8.65
N ASP A 97 -8.71 3.51 9.93
CA ASP A 97 -7.58 4.20 10.57
C ASP A 97 -6.29 3.35 10.52
N LYS A 98 -6.39 2.06 10.86
CA LYS A 98 -5.26 1.13 10.74
C LYS A 98 -4.80 0.95 9.30
N LEU A 99 -5.73 0.82 8.37
CA LEU A 99 -5.41 0.70 6.94
C LEU A 99 -4.65 1.92 6.43
N VAL A 100 -5.15 3.13 6.73
CA VAL A 100 -4.52 4.39 6.34
C VAL A 100 -3.15 4.53 6.98
N THR A 101 -2.98 4.09 8.23
CA THR A 101 -1.69 4.05 8.91
C THR A 101 -0.68 3.18 8.17
N HIS A 102 -1.08 1.98 7.72
CA HIS A 102 -0.19 1.11 6.95
C HIS A 102 0.20 1.70 5.59
N ILE A 103 -0.75 2.28 4.84
CA ILE A 103 -0.46 2.95 3.56
C ILE A 103 0.48 4.14 3.76
N THR A 104 0.27 4.90 4.83
CA THR A 104 1.14 6.02 5.20
C THR A 104 2.54 5.54 5.56
N ASN A 105 2.66 4.43 6.29
CA ASN A 105 3.96 3.84 6.62
C ASN A 105 4.71 3.37 5.37
N TRP A 106 4.02 2.70 4.43
CA TRP A 106 4.62 2.33 3.15
C TRP A 106 5.11 3.55 2.38
N PHE A 107 4.32 4.62 2.34
CA PHE A 107 4.73 5.86 1.67
C PHE A 107 5.93 6.52 2.34
N ASN A 108 5.96 6.58 3.68
CA ASN A 108 7.05 7.19 4.45
C ASN A 108 8.40 6.50 4.27
N GLU A 109 8.46 5.28 3.71
CA GLU A 109 9.73 4.67 3.33
C GLU A 109 10.48 5.47 2.24
N HIS A 110 9.84 6.48 1.62
CA HIS A 110 10.51 7.44 0.73
C HIS A 110 11.69 8.17 1.41
N GLU A 111 11.69 8.29 2.74
CA GLU A 111 12.79 8.90 3.49
C GLU A 111 14.06 8.04 3.47
N ASP A 112 13.90 6.75 3.20
CA ASP A 112 14.96 5.75 3.10
C ASP A 112 15.28 5.35 1.66
N TYR A 113 14.42 5.70 0.69
CA TYR A 113 14.62 5.39 -0.73
C TYR A 113 15.45 6.42 -1.47
N ASN A 114 16.47 5.97 -2.22
CA ASN A 114 17.21 6.80 -3.16
C ASN A 114 16.84 6.42 -4.60
N TYR A 115 16.13 7.33 -5.28
CA TYR A 115 15.70 7.13 -6.66
C TYR A 115 16.86 6.98 -7.66
N HIS A 116 17.99 7.65 -7.44
CA HIS A 116 19.12 7.59 -8.38
C HIS A 116 19.87 6.26 -8.32
N THR A 117 19.91 5.63 -7.14
CA THR A 117 20.59 4.34 -6.94
C THR A 117 19.64 3.16 -6.89
N LEU A 118 18.32 3.41 -6.95
CA LEU A 118 17.25 2.43 -6.81
C LEU A 118 17.42 1.54 -5.56
N SER A 119 17.88 2.13 -4.46
CA SER A 119 18.23 1.40 -3.25
C SER A 119 17.73 2.08 -1.99
N CYS A 120 17.56 1.27 -0.94
CA CYS A 120 17.25 1.77 0.40
C CYS A 120 18.54 2.14 1.13
N ARG A 121 18.44 3.05 2.11
CA ARG A 121 19.45 3.23 3.16
C ARG A 121 19.81 1.85 3.76
N PRO A 122 21.09 1.57 4.06
CA PRO A 122 21.50 0.29 4.62
C PRO A 122 20.67 -0.11 5.85
N GLY A 123 20.18 -1.36 5.87
CA GLY A 123 19.36 -1.90 6.95
C GLY A 123 17.88 -1.45 6.95
N LYS A 124 17.47 -0.56 6.02
CA LYS A 124 16.09 -0.11 5.89
C LYS A 124 15.32 -0.88 4.82
N LYS A 125 14.00 -0.75 4.86
CA LYS A 125 13.07 -1.27 3.86
C LYS A 125 12.38 -0.10 3.19
N CYS A 126 12.29 -0.15 1.87
CA CYS A 126 11.71 0.91 1.05
C CYS A 126 10.98 0.37 -0.19
N GLY A 127 10.82 -0.95 -0.27
CA GLY A 127 10.14 -1.60 -1.39
C GLY A 127 8.64 -1.36 -1.39
N HIS A 128 8.03 -1.07 -0.24
CA HIS A 128 6.60 -0.76 -0.22
C HIS A 128 6.33 0.63 -0.80
N TYR A 129 7.22 1.59 -0.54
CA TYR A 129 7.15 2.91 -1.16
C TYR A 129 7.16 2.84 -2.69
N THR A 130 7.98 1.97 -3.29
CA THR A 130 8.03 1.84 -4.77
C THR A 130 6.74 1.32 -5.39
N GLN A 131 5.82 0.80 -4.57
CA GLN A 131 4.51 0.28 -4.96
C GLN A 131 3.34 1.21 -4.60
N VAL A 132 3.60 2.33 -3.89
CA VAL A 132 2.60 3.37 -3.57
C VAL A 132 2.49 4.36 -4.72
#